data_AF-A0A1M3M2F3-F1
#
_entry.id   AF-A0A1M3M2F3-F1
#
_cell.length_a   1.000
_cell.length_b   1.000
_cell.length_c   1.000
_cell.angle_alpha   90.00
_cell.angle_beta   90.00
_cell.angle_gamma   90.00
#
_symmetry.space_group_name_H-M   'P 1'
#
loop_
_entity.id
_entity.type
_entity.pdbx_description
1 polymer ?
#
loop_
_entity_poly.entity_id
_entity_poly.type
_entity_poly.pdbx_seq_one_letter_code
_entity_poly.pdbx_strand_id
1 'polypeptide(L)'
;MKVVAWLCAAVVSLSAFAAQAAGKDDTFPIDQVLGKADAPVTIVEYASTTCGHCANFHKTTLPEVKKNWIDTGKAKLVYRDFPTGPAGLSIGASMIAHCAGPERYFGVLGLIMENQDKWLGSKDPLDTLKKTVRLAGLTGADVDACLQRQDLFEGIQKRAEHGNEVFKVDSTPSFLINGKLVVGALPYAEFNKVLTEAAK
;
A
#
# COMPACT_ATOMS: atom_id res chain seq x y z
N MET A 1 -37.31 9.42 -61.72
CA MET A 1 -37.79 10.26 -60.60
C MET A 1 -37.09 9.81 -59.34
N LYS A 2 -36.40 10.74 -58.65
CA LYS A 2 -35.83 10.64 -57.29
C LYS A 2 -34.61 9.72 -57.10
N VAL A 3 -33.55 10.03 -56.34
CA VAL A 3 -33.00 11.23 -55.68
C VAL A 3 -31.51 10.90 -55.42
N VAL A 4 -30.64 11.90 -55.53
CA VAL A 4 -29.22 11.92 -55.14
C VAL A 4 -29.08 11.89 -53.61
N ALA A 5 -28.10 11.18 -53.04
CA ALA A 5 -27.52 11.58 -51.75
C ALA A 5 -26.07 11.08 -51.59
N TRP A 6 -25.22 12.04 -51.23
CA TRP A 6 -23.78 11.99 -51.05
C TRP A 6 -23.33 11.35 -49.72
N LEU A 7 -22.10 10.81 -49.78
CA LEU A 7 -21.01 10.85 -48.77
C LEU A 7 -21.34 11.20 -47.31
N CYS A 8 -20.87 10.35 -46.40
CA CYS A 8 -19.93 10.75 -45.33
C CYS A 8 -19.35 9.49 -44.65
N ALA A 9 -18.04 9.30 -44.78
CA ALA A 9 -17.28 8.36 -43.97
C ALA A 9 -17.15 8.95 -42.55
N ALA A 10 -17.61 8.21 -41.54
CA ALA A 10 -17.32 8.50 -40.14
C ALA A 10 -16.38 7.43 -39.61
N VAL A 11 -15.09 7.78 -39.55
CA VAL A 11 -14.09 7.03 -38.78
C VAL A 11 -14.42 7.27 -37.31
N VAL A 12 -15.04 6.28 -36.66
CA VAL A 12 -15.24 6.31 -35.22
C VAL A 12 -13.94 5.83 -34.58
N SER A 13 -13.07 6.78 -34.24
CA SER A 13 -11.91 6.54 -33.38
C SER A 13 -12.40 6.20 -31.98
N LEU A 14 -12.52 4.91 -31.67
CA LEU A 14 -12.68 4.45 -30.28
C LEU A 14 -11.34 4.55 -29.55
N SER A 15 -11.05 5.74 -29.03
CA SER A 15 -10.07 5.87 -27.94
C SER A 15 -10.76 5.49 -26.64
N ALA A 16 -10.90 4.19 -26.39
CA ALA A 16 -11.34 3.67 -25.09
C ALA A 16 -10.15 3.69 -24.11
N PHE A 17 -9.82 4.88 -23.58
CA PHE A 17 -9.19 4.94 -22.27
C PHE A 17 -10.28 4.64 -21.25
N ALA A 18 -10.46 3.36 -20.95
CA ALA A 18 -11.23 2.94 -19.79
C ALA A 18 -10.52 3.49 -18.56
N ALA A 19 -11.05 4.57 -17.99
CA ALA A 19 -10.77 4.91 -16.61
C ALA A 19 -11.30 3.75 -15.77
N GLN A 20 -10.42 2.85 -15.37
CA GLN A 20 -10.76 1.76 -14.46
C GLN A 20 -11.24 2.42 -13.17
N ALA A 21 -12.54 2.27 -12.89
CA ALA A 21 -13.13 2.75 -11.66
C ALA A 21 -12.34 2.22 -10.47
N ALA A 22 -12.04 3.10 -9.51
CA ALA A 22 -11.26 2.83 -8.31
C ALA A 22 -12.03 1.94 -7.29
N GLY A 23 -12.65 0.86 -7.76
CA GLY A 23 -13.23 -0.20 -6.95
C GLY A 23 -12.16 -1.13 -6.40
N LYS A 24 -12.52 -1.92 -5.39
CA LYS A 24 -11.70 -2.96 -4.77
C LYS A 24 -10.96 -3.75 -5.85
N ASP A 25 -9.62 -3.72 -5.82
CA ASP A 25 -8.80 -4.46 -6.78
C ASP A 25 -8.84 -5.94 -6.39
N ASP A 26 -9.79 -6.68 -6.98
CA ASP A 26 -9.98 -8.12 -6.71
C ASP A 26 -8.75 -8.95 -7.11
N THR A 27 -7.78 -8.37 -7.83
CA THR A 27 -6.48 -8.97 -8.12
C THR A 27 -5.66 -9.22 -6.85
N PHE A 28 -5.84 -8.39 -5.81
CA PHE A 28 -5.12 -8.48 -4.55
C PHE A 28 -6.10 -8.51 -3.36
N PRO A 29 -6.65 -9.68 -3.01
CA PRO A 29 -7.70 -9.81 -1.99
C PRO A 29 -7.23 -9.44 -0.57
N ILE A 30 -5.91 -9.40 -0.35
CA ILE A 30 -5.29 -8.98 0.91
C ILE A 30 -4.94 -7.47 0.92
N ASP A 31 -5.40 -6.67 -0.05
CA ASP A 31 -5.16 -5.21 -0.06
C ASP A 31 -5.87 -4.57 1.14
N GLN A 32 -5.13 -3.71 1.84
CA GLN A 32 -5.62 -2.96 2.98
C GLN A 32 -5.69 -1.50 2.57
N VAL A 33 -6.85 -0.88 2.80
CA VAL A 33 -7.16 0.47 2.32
C VAL A 33 -7.44 1.39 3.49
N LEU A 34 -6.75 2.53 3.53
CA LEU A 34 -7.00 3.62 4.45
C LEU A 34 -7.62 4.79 3.69
N GLY A 35 -8.79 5.24 4.13
CA GLY A 35 -9.54 6.34 3.49
C GLY A 35 -10.81 5.88 2.80
N LYS A 36 -11.46 6.81 2.10
CA LYS A 36 -12.72 6.54 1.38
C LYS A 36 -12.45 5.74 0.10
N ALA A 37 -13.30 4.75 -0.17
CA ALA A 37 -13.13 3.89 -1.35
C ALA A 37 -13.19 4.66 -2.68
N ASP A 38 -13.97 5.74 -2.73
CA ASP A 38 -14.21 6.61 -3.88
C ASP A 38 -13.28 7.83 -3.97
N ALA A 39 -12.23 7.89 -3.12
CA ALA A 39 -11.29 9.01 -3.15
C ALA A 39 -10.61 9.12 -4.54
N PRO A 40 -10.51 10.33 -5.12
CA PRO A 40 -10.05 10.52 -6.50
C PRO A 40 -8.57 10.25 -6.70
N VAL A 41 -7.75 10.39 -5.64
CA VAL A 41 -6.32 10.05 -5.68
C VAL A 41 -6.10 8.70 -5.00
N THR A 42 -5.54 7.74 -5.72
CA THR A 42 -5.09 6.46 -5.15
C THR A 42 -3.57 6.48 -4.97
N ILE A 43 -3.14 6.30 -3.73
CA ILE A 43 -1.74 6.15 -3.34
C ILE A 43 -1.51 4.67 -3.06
N VAL A 44 -0.77 3.96 -3.91
CA VAL A 44 -0.34 2.58 -3.62
C VAL A 44 1.09 2.63 -3.10
N GLU A 45 1.31 2.29 -1.83
CA GLU A 45 2.64 2.24 -1.21
C GLU A 45 3.16 0.80 -1.26
N TYR A 46 4.29 0.58 -1.93
CA TYR A 46 5.10 -0.62 -1.80
C TYR A 46 6.16 -0.41 -0.73
N ALA A 47 6.04 -1.11 0.40
CA ALA A 47 6.90 -0.91 1.56
C ALA A 47 7.19 -2.21 2.33
N SER A 48 8.29 -2.18 3.07
CA SER A 48 8.75 -3.29 3.92
C SER A 48 8.70 -2.86 5.38
N THR A 49 8.24 -3.75 6.25
CA THR A 49 8.29 -3.54 7.71
C THR A 49 9.72 -3.51 8.27
N THR A 50 10.72 -3.91 7.49
CA THR A 50 12.16 -3.83 7.86
C THR A 50 12.90 -2.65 7.24
N CYS A 51 12.22 -1.85 6.42
CA CYS A 51 12.81 -0.71 5.71
C CYS A 51 12.79 0.55 6.58
N GLY A 52 13.97 1.08 6.91
CA GLY A 52 14.14 2.31 7.69
C GLY A 52 13.48 3.54 7.06
N HIS A 53 13.59 3.69 5.73
CA HIS A 53 12.95 4.80 5.02
C HIS A 53 11.41 4.71 5.05
N CYS A 54 10.87 3.49 5.07
CA CYS A 54 9.45 3.23 5.15
C CYS A 54 8.93 3.60 6.54
N ALA A 55 9.63 3.17 7.60
CA ALA A 55 9.32 3.62 8.96
C ALA A 55 9.42 5.14 9.11
N ASN A 56 10.43 5.78 8.50
CA ASN A 56 10.54 7.24 8.49
C ASN A 56 9.36 7.92 7.78
N PHE A 57 8.92 7.40 6.62
CA PHE A 57 7.74 7.91 5.93
C PHE A 57 6.49 7.80 6.81
N HIS A 58 6.25 6.64 7.41
CA HIS A 58 5.11 6.38 8.31
C HIS A 58 5.13 7.29 9.54
N LYS A 59 6.32 7.63 10.05
CA LYS A 59 6.49 8.51 11.21
C LYS A 59 6.34 9.99 10.90
N THR A 60 6.79 10.44 9.73
CA THR A 60 7.00 11.88 9.45
C THR A 60 6.08 12.46 8.38
N THR A 61 5.76 11.69 7.34
CA THR A 61 5.03 12.18 6.17
C THR A 61 3.61 11.65 6.11
N LEU A 62 3.41 10.36 6.40
CA LEU A 62 2.09 9.75 6.42
C LEU A 62 1.09 10.45 7.37
N PRO A 63 1.46 10.95 8.57
CA PRO A 63 0.49 11.64 9.43
C PRO A 63 -0.08 12.92 8.78
N GLU A 64 0.77 13.69 8.11
CA GLU A 64 0.35 14.90 7.39
C GLU A 64 -0.45 14.55 6.12
N VAL A 65 -0.05 13.52 5.38
CA VAL A 65 -0.84 13.01 4.24
C VAL A 65 -2.20 12.53 4.71
N LYS A 66 -2.25 11.78 5.80
CA LYS A 66 -3.50 11.26 6.38
C LYS A 66 -4.44 12.40 6.73
N LYS A 67 -3.95 13.38 7.51
CA LYS A 67 -4.73 14.55 7.94
C LYS A 67 -5.26 15.37 6.76
N ASN A 68 -4.41 15.68 5.79
CA ASN A 68 -4.72 16.68 4.77
C ASN A 68 -5.40 16.08 3.51
N TRP A 69 -5.18 14.80 3.24
CA TRP A 69 -5.65 14.11 2.03
C TRP A 69 -6.59 12.93 2.30
N ILE A 70 -6.22 12.05 3.23
CA ILE A 70 -6.96 10.79 3.41
C ILE A 70 -8.24 11.03 4.22
N ASP A 71 -8.12 11.70 5.37
CA ASP A 71 -9.25 12.00 6.26
C ASP A 71 -10.23 13.00 5.62
N THR A 72 -9.74 13.82 4.69
CA THR A 72 -10.58 14.74 3.90
C THR A 72 -11.26 14.05 2.71
N GLY A 73 -10.96 12.78 2.45
CA GLY A 73 -11.51 12.00 1.33
C GLY A 73 -10.94 12.35 -0.04
N LYS A 74 -9.85 13.13 -0.11
CA LYS A 74 -9.18 13.49 -1.37
C LYS A 74 -8.29 12.38 -1.89
N ALA A 75 -7.75 11.55 -0.98
CA ALA A 75 -6.95 10.40 -1.33
C ALA A 75 -7.31 9.16 -0.52
N LYS A 76 -6.92 7.99 -1.02
CA LYS A 76 -6.84 6.75 -0.26
C LYS A 76 -5.45 6.15 -0.37
N LEU A 77 -5.01 5.49 0.68
CA LEU A 77 -3.76 4.73 0.73
C LEU A 77 -4.08 3.24 0.63
N VAL A 78 -3.42 2.56 -0.29
CA VAL A 78 -3.35 1.10 -0.37
C VAL A 78 -1.93 0.70 0.01
N TYR A 79 -1.78 -0.02 1.12
CA TYR A 79 -0.48 -0.54 1.52
C TYR A 79 -0.26 -1.92 0.88
N ARG A 80 0.87 -2.07 0.21
CA ARG A 80 1.29 -3.28 -0.49
C ARG A 80 2.65 -3.73 0.05
N ASP A 81 2.66 -4.89 0.70
CA ASP A 81 3.88 -5.48 1.24
C ASP A 81 4.90 -5.71 0.11
N PHE A 82 6.12 -5.22 0.31
CA PHE A 82 7.27 -5.45 -0.56
C PHE A 82 8.46 -5.83 0.32
N PRO A 83 8.59 -7.11 0.71
CA PRO A 83 9.55 -7.51 1.73
C PRO A 83 11.00 -7.26 1.31
N THR A 84 11.73 -6.50 2.13
CA THR A 84 13.18 -6.30 1.99
C THR A 84 13.93 -7.04 3.11
N GLY A 85 15.26 -7.10 2.99
CA GLY A 85 16.11 -7.81 3.96
C GLY A 85 15.98 -7.27 5.40
N PRO A 86 15.99 -8.14 6.43
CA PRO A 86 15.89 -9.59 6.38
C PRO A 86 14.47 -10.06 6.01
N ALA A 87 14.33 -10.78 4.88
CA ALA A 87 13.03 -11.04 4.26
C ALA A 87 12.06 -11.82 5.17
N GLY A 88 12.54 -12.82 5.92
CA GLY A 88 11.70 -13.59 6.84
C GLY A 88 11.09 -12.73 7.97
N LEU A 89 11.84 -11.76 8.48
CA LEU A 89 11.34 -10.81 9.48
C LEU A 89 10.32 -9.85 8.85
N SER A 90 10.59 -9.37 7.64
CA SER A 90 9.69 -8.47 6.92
C SER A 90 8.35 -9.13 6.63
N ILE A 91 8.37 -10.37 6.12
CA ILE A 91 7.17 -11.14 5.83
C ILE A 91 6.42 -11.45 7.13
N GLY A 92 7.10 -11.95 8.17
CA GLY A 92 6.46 -12.27 9.45
C GLY A 92 5.76 -11.07 10.10
N ALA A 93 6.41 -9.90 10.12
CA ALA A 93 5.81 -8.69 10.66
C ALA A 93 4.62 -8.18 9.81
N SER A 94 4.71 -8.32 8.49
CA SER A 94 3.61 -8.00 7.57
C SER A 94 2.40 -8.92 7.78
N MET A 95 2.63 -10.23 7.91
CA MET A 95 1.58 -11.20 8.23
C MET A 95 0.89 -10.84 9.56
N ILE A 96 1.65 -10.51 10.61
CA ILE A 96 1.10 -10.11 11.91
C ILE A 96 0.18 -8.88 11.78
N ALA A 97 0.56 -7.89 10.95
CA ALA A 97 -0.31 -6.75 10.67
C ALA A 97 -1.63 -7.19 9.99
N HIS A 98 -1.57 -8.07 8.99
CA HIS A 98 -2.75 -8.62 8.31
C HIS A 98 -3.68 -9.38 9.25
N CYS A 99 -3.14 -10.16 10.18
CA CYS A 99 -3.92 -10.92 11.16
C CYS A 99 -4.63 -10.05 12.21
N ALA A 100 -4.30 -8.75 12.30
CA ALA A 100 -5.10 -7.82 13.09
C ALA A 100 -6.51 -7.60 12.52
N GLY A 101 -6.71 -7.92 11.24
CA GLY A 101 -7.94 -7.66 10.49
C GLY A 101 -7.99 -6.24 9.93
N PRO A 102 -8.90 -5.98 8.97
CA PRO A 102 -8.90 -4.75 8.18
C PRO A 102 -9.09 -3.47 9.02
N GLU A 103 -9.88 -3.52 10.08
CA GLU A 103 -10.12 -2.37 10.95
C GLU A 103 -8.89 -1.95 11.76
N ARG A 104 -8.05 -2.91 12.14
CA ARG A 104 -6.87 -2.68 12.99
C ARG A 104 -5.56 -2.68 12.21
N TYR A 105 -5.58 -3.08 10.94
CA TYR A 105 -4.38 -3.27 10.12
C TYR A 105 -3.42 -2.09 10.19
N PHE A 106 -3.87 -0.88 9.83
CA PHE A 106 -3.02 0.31 9.81
C PHE A 106 -2.55 0.73 11.20
N GLY A 107 -3.33 0.45 12.25
CA GLY A 107 -2.90 0.68 13.63
C GLY A 107 -1.76 -0.25 14.04
N VAL A 108 -1.88 -1.54 13.72
CA VAL A 108 -0.82 -2.53 14.01
C VAL A 108 0.41 -2.29 13.15
N LEU A 109 0.25 -2.05 11.85
CA LEU A 109 1.34 -1.69 10.95
C LEU A 109 2.09 -0.45 11.45
N GLY A 110 1.34 0.59 11.86
CA GLY A 110 1.91 1.80 12.45
C GLY A 110 2.76 1.50 13.69
N LEU A 111 2.26 0.67 14.63
CA LEU A 111 3.01 0.26 15.82
C LEU A 111 4.29 -0.52 15.47
N ILE A 112 4.23 -1.41 14.47
CA ILE A 112 5.38 -2.18 13.99
C ILE A 112 6.45 -1.25 13.41
N MET A 113 6.04 -0.30 12.57
CA MET A 113 6.94 0.68 11.95
C MET A 113 7.50 1.69 12.96
N GLU A 114 6.69 2.17 13.90
CA GLU A 114 7.11 3.11 14.95
C GLU A 114 8.14 2.50 15.89
N ASN A 115 8.02 1.20 16.18
CA ASN A 115 8.94 0.47 17.04
C ASN A 115 10.02 -0.30 16.27
N GLN A 116 10.22 0.01 14.98
CA GLN A 116 11.09 -0.75 14.07
C GLN A 116 12.49 -1.03 14.63
N ASP A 117 13.19 0.03 15.06
CA ASP A 117 14.55 -0.08 15.61
C ASP A 117 14.60 -1.01 16.84
N LYS A 118 13.54 -0.97 17.66
CA LYS A 118 13.47 -1.74 18.90
C LYS A 118 13.34 -3.24 18.63
N TRP A 119 12.44 -3.65 17.74
CA TRP A 119 12.24 -5.08 17.50
C TRP A 119 13.30 -5.65 16.56
N LEU A 120 13.73 -4.92 15.52
CA LEU A 120 14.82 -5.38 14.65
C LEU A 120 16.17 -5.44 15.36
N GLY A 121 16.47 -4.48 16.24
CA GLY A 121 17.72 -4.45 16.99
C GLY A 121 17.74 -5.35 18.22
N SER A 122 16.66 -6.07 18.52
CA SER A 122 16.56 -6.92 19.70
C SER A 122 17.27 -8.27 19.50
N LYS A 123 17.60 -8.94 20.62
CA LYS A 123 18.14 -10.30 20.59
C LYS A 123 17.14 -11.34 20.07
N ASP A 124 15.86 -11.08 20.26
CA ASP A 124 14.75 -11.91 19.78
C ASP A 124 13.69 -10.99 19.14
N PRO A 125 13.80 -10.75 17.81
CA PRO A 125 12.88 -9.89 17.09
C PRO A 125 11.43 -10.33 17.18
N LEU A 126 11.17 -11.65 17.16
CA LEU A 126 9.80 -12.17 17.19
C LEU A 126 9.15 -11.99 18.57
N ASP A 127 9.86 -12.30 19.65
CA ASP A 127 9.36 -12.05 21.00
C ASP A 127 9.13 -10.55 21.24
N THR A 128 10.04 -9.70 20.78
CA THR A 128 9.87 -8.24 20.88
C THR A 128 8.67 -7.76 20.07
N LEU A 129 8.45 -8.30 18.87
CA LEU A 129 7.31 -7.98 18.03
C LEU A 129 5.99 -8.43 18.67
N LYS A 130 5.93 -9.63 19.26
CA LYS A 130 4.78 -10.11 20.06
C LYS A 130 4.43 -9.14 21.18
N LYS A 131 5.43 -8.60 21.88
CA LYS A 131 5.23 -7.58 22.93
C LYS A 131 4.72 -6.26 22.37
N THR A 132 5.20 -5.82 21.21
CA THR A 132 4.75 -4.60 20.53
C THR A 132 3.28 -4.69 20.15
N VAL A 133 2.87 -5.77 19.48
CA VAL A 133 1.51 -5.91 18.94
C VAL A 133 0.47 -6.32 19.99
N ARG A 134 0.91 -6.75 21.18
CA ARG A 134 0.02 -6.97 22.34
C ARG A 134 -0.76 -5.72 22.73
N LEU A 135 -0.20 -4.53 22.55
CA LEU A 135 -0.89 -3.26 22.80
C LEU A 135 -2.09 -3.04 21.86
N ALA A 136 -2.10 -3.70 20.69
CA ALA A 136 -3.19 -3.68 19.73
C ALA A 136 -4.16 -4.88 19.86
N GLY A 137 -4.02 -5.66 20.94
CA GLY A 137 -4.90 -6.78 21.24
C GLY A 137 -4.60 -8.07 20.48
N LEU A 138 -3.37 -8.27 20.01
CA LEU A 138 -2.89 -9.55 19.50
C LEU A 138 -2.14 -10.31 20.60
N THR A 139 -2.58 -11.53 20.91
CA THR A 139 -1.91 -12.41 21.86
C THR A 139 -0.71 -13.10 21.20
N GLY A 140 0.16 -13.72 22.01
CA GLY A 140 1.25 -14.55 21.47
C GLY A 140 0.72 -15.71 20.62
N ALA A 141 -0.41 -16.31 21.02
CA ALA A 141 -1.05 -17.38 20.27
C ALA A 141 -1.61 -16.90 18.92
N ASP A 142 -2.19 -15.70 18.87
CA ASP A 142 -2.66 -15.10 17.61
C ASP A 142 -1.50 -14.89 16.64
N VAL A 143 -0.36 -14.39 17.14
CA VAL A 143 0.86 -14.22 16.34
C VAL A 143 1.37 -15.57 15.84
N ASP A 144 1.48 -16.58 16.71
CA ASP A 144 1.97 -17.90 16.32
C ASP A 144 1.07 -18.57 15.28
N ALA A 145 -0.25 -18.50 15.46
CA ALA A 145 -1.22 -18.98 14.48
C ALA A 145 -1.12 -18.21 13.15
N CYS A 146 -0.94 -16.88 13.21
CA CYS A 146 -0.79 -16.04 12.04
C CYS A 146 0.43 -16.44 11.20
N LEU A 147 1.57 -16.69 11.84
CA LEU A 147 2.81 -17.06 11.14
C LEU A 147 2.75 -18.45 10.46
N GLN A 148 1.70 -19.24 10.71
CA GLN A 148 1.43 -20.49 9.99
C GLN A 148 0.53 -20.32 8.75
N ARG A 149 0.02 -19.11 8.48
CA ARG A 149 -0.89 -18.84 7.35
C ARG A 149 -0.16 -18.80 6.02
N GLN A 150 -0.16 -19.93 5.31
CA GLN A 150 0.47 -20.04 3.98
C GLN A 150 -0.16 -19.10 2.94
N ASP A 151 -1.46 -18.90 2.98
CA ASP A 151 -2.16 -18.01 2.06
C ASP A 151 -1.73 -16.53 2.20
N LEU A 152 -1.42 -16.07 3.41
CA LEU A 152 -0.87 -14.73 3.62
C LEU A 152 0.57 -14.64 3.12
N PHE A 153 1.38 -15.66 3.39
CA PHE A 153 2.76 -15.74 2.92
C PHE A 153 2.84 -15.69 1.39
N GLU A 154 2.04 -16.50 0.70
CA GLU A 154 1.93 -16.52 -0.76
C GLU A 154 1.37 -15.21 -1.32
N GLY A 155 0.33 -14.66 -0.68
CA GLY A 155 -0.28 -13.39 -1.09
C GLY A 155 0.70 -12.21 -1.04
N ILE A 156 1.52 -12.14 0.01
CA ILE A 156 2.58 -11.12 0.18
C ILE A 156 3.62 -11.24 -0.95
N GLN A 157 4.13 -12.45 -1.20
CA GLN A 157 5.15 -12.66 -2.24
C GLN A 157 4.61 -12.32 -3.63
N LYS A 158 3.44 -12.85 -3.99
CA LYS A 158 2.81 -12.61 -5.30
C LYS A 158 2.61 -11.12 -5.58
N ARG A 159 2.24 -10.35 -4.56
CA ARG A 159 2.07 -8.90 -4.67
C ARG A 159 3.41 -8.18 -4.88
N ALA A 160 4.44 -8.58 -4.13
CA ALA A 160 5.78 -7.99 -4.28
C ALA A 160 6.35 -8.28 -5.68
N GLU A 161 6.23 -9.53 -6.14
CA GLU A 161 6.60 -9.96 -7.50
C GLU A 161 5.85 -9.15 -8.55
N HIS A 162 4.53 -9.03 -8.45
CA HIS A 162 3.75 -8.22 -9.37
C HIS A 162 4.17 -6.73 -9.36
N GLY A 163 4.45 -6.17 -8.18
CA GLY A 163 5.00 -4.83 -8.02
C GLY A 163 6.28 -4.63 -8.83
N ASN A 164 7.19 -5.61 -8.76
CA ASN A 164 8.44 -5.60 -9.51
C ASN A 164 8.23 -5.81 -11.01
N GLU A 165 7.47 -6.82 -11.41
CA GLU A 165 7.34 -7.22 -12.82
C GLU A 165 6.53 -6.21 -13.64
N VAL A 166 5.42 -5.70 -13.09
CA VAL A 166 4.47 -4.84 -13.81
C VAL A 166 4.82 -3.37 -13.63
N PHE A 167 5.14 -2.95 -12.40
CA PHE A 167 5.33 -1.55 -12.07
C PHE A 167 6.80 -1.15 -11.91
N LYS A 168 7.73 -2.10 -12.06
CA LYS A 168 9.18 -1.88 -11.94
C LYS A 168 9.59 -1.33 -10.58
N VAL A 169 8.86 -1.71 -9.52
CA VAL A 169 9.26 -1.42 -8.14
C VAL A 169 10.47 -2.28 -7.79
N ASP A 170 11.60 -1.64 -7.50
CA ASP A 170 12.87 -2.29 -7.16
C ASP A 170 13.44 -1.85 -5.79
N SER A 171 12.76 -0.91 -5.12
CA SER A 171 13.20 -0.28 -3.88
C SER A 171 12.02 0.21 -3.05
N THR A 172 12.24 0.38 -1.74
CA THR A 172 11.20 0.78 -0.78
C THR A 172 11.59 2.03 0.03
N PRO A 173 10.64 2.93 0.34
CA PRO A 173 9.26 2.90 -0.14
C PRO A 173 9.20 3.36 -1.60
N SER A 174 8.29 2.76 -2.37
CA SER A 174 7.91 3.22 -3.71
C SER A 174 6.40 3.42 -3.74
N PHE A 175 5.95 4.41 -4.49
CA PHE A 175 4.54 4.80 -4.54
C PHE A 175 4.04 4.79 -5.99
N LEU A 176 2.84 4.27 -6.21
CA LEU A 176 2.07 4.57 -7.41
C LEU A 176 1.00 5.59 -7.06
N ILE A 177 1.12 6.79 -7.58
CA ILE A 177 0.12 7.85 -7.42
C ILE A 177 -0.70 7.91 -8.70
N ASN A 178 -1.94 7.41 -8.67
CA ASN A 178 -2.77 7.21 -9.86
C ASN A 178 -2.01 6.48 -10.99
N GLY A 179 -1.21 5.48 -10.63
CA GLY A 179 -0.41 4.67 -11.56
C GLY A 179 0.97 5.25 -11.91
N LYS A 180 1.29 6.50 -11.54
CA LYS A 180 2.61 7.09 -11.75
C LYS A 180 3.57 6.70 -10.62
N LEU A 181 4.70 6.09 -10.99
CA LEU A 181 5.75 5.71 -10.03
C LEU A 181 6.47 6.93 -9.44
N VAL A 182 6.60 6.94 -8.12
CA VAL A 182 7.33 7.91 -7.32
C VAL A 182 8.17 7.13 -6.30
N VAL A 183 9.48 7.31 -6.33
CA VAL A 183 10.41 6.49 -5.53
C VAL A 183 10.92 7.28 -4.33
N GLY A 184 10.98 6.63 -3.18
CA GLY A 184 11.61 7.14 -1.96
C GLY A 184 10.67 7.86 -1.00
N ALA A 185 11.12 7.96 0.26
CA ALA A 185 10.41 8.60 1.35
C ALA A 185 10.52 10.14 1.27
N LEU A 186 9.78 10.75 0.33
CA LEU A 186 9.76 12.21 0.19
C LEU A 186 9.23 12.90 1.46
N PRO A 187 9.80 14.04 1.87
CA PRO A 187 9.19 14.88 2.90
C PRO A 187 7.79 15.34 2.47
N TYR A 188 6.92 15.59 3.45
CA TYR A 188 5.53 15.98 3.19
C TYR A 188 5.37 17.13 2.19
N ALA A 189 6.21 18.17 2.25
CA ALA A 189 6.10 19.30 1.33
C ALA A 189 6.26 18.90 -0.15
N GLU A 190 7.13 17.93 -0.44
CA GLU A 190 7.36 17.41 -1.80
C GLU A 190 6.28 16.40 -2.17
N PHE A 191 5.95 15.49 -1.26
CA PHE A 191 4.88 14.51 -1.47
C PHE A 191 3.52 15.20 -1.74
N ASN A 192 3.21 16.27 -1.02
CA ASN A 192 2.02 17.07 -1.23
C ASN A 192 1.95 17.72 -2.61
N LYS A 193 3.09 18.14 -3.20
CA LYS A 193 3.12 18.65 -4.57
C LYS A 193 2.74 17.56 -5.57
N VAL A 194 3.26 16.33 -5.37
CA VAL A 194 2.92 15.17 -6.19
C VAL A 194 1.42 14.87 -6.11
N LEU A 195 0.85 14.84 -4.90
CA LEU A 195 -0.61 14.62 -4.72
C LEU A 195 -1.46 15.74 -5.33
N THR A 196 -1.02 16.99 -5.19
CA THR A 196 -1.70 18.15 -5.80
C THR A 196 -1.71 18.07 -7.31
N GLU A 197 -0.61 17.64 -7.92
CA GLU A 197 -0.54 17.44 -9.37
C GLU A 197 -1.45 16.30 -9.82
N ALA A 198 -1.48 15.18 -9.08
CA ALA A 198 -2.31 14.02 -9.40
C ALA A 198 -3.82 14.26 -9.21
N ALA A 199 -4.20 15.29 -8.45
CA ALA A 199 -5.59 15.65 -8.16
C ALA A 199 -6.20 16.64 -9.18
N LYS A 200 -5.42 17.10 -10.17
CA LYS A 200 -5.89 17.92 -11.28
C LYS A 200 -6.57 17.07 -12.33
#